data_AF-A0A8T4BI30-F1
#
_entry.id   AF-A0A8T4BI30-F1
#
_cell.length_a   1.000
_cell.length_b   1.000
_cell.length_c   1.000
_cell.angle_alpha   90.00
_cell.angle_beta   90.00
_cell.angle_gamma   90.00
#
_symmetry.space_group_name_H-M   'P 1'
#
loop_
_entity.id
_entity.type
_entity.pdbx_description
1 polymer ?
#
loop_
_entity_poly.entity_id
_entity_poly.type
_entity_poly.pdbx_seq_one_letter_code
_entity_poly.pdbx_strand_id
1 'polypeptide(L)' 'MKPQSCRNCGKELWQNQRVCPHCGRDSGRDDPD' A
#
# COMPACT_ATOMS: atom_id res chain seq x y z
N MET A 1 2.76 16.12 0.35
CA MET A 1 2.36 14.68 0.39
C MET A 1 3.65 13.86 0.35
N LYS A 2 3.94 13.04 1.36
CA LYS A 2 5.13 12.16 1.40
C LYS A 2 4.79 10.77 0.86
N PRO A 3 5.48 10.26 -0.17
CA PRO A 3 5.24 8.89 -0.63
C PRO A 3 5.55 7.88 0.49
N GLN A 4 4.77 6.80 0.57
CA GLN A 4 5.01 5.73 1.53
C GLN A 4 5.68 4.58 0.81
N SER A 5 6.71 3.95 1.38
CA SER A 5 7.35 2.80 0.72
C SER A 5 6.63 1.51 1.10
N CYS A 6 6.35 0.64 0.12
CA CYS A 6 5.79 -0.68 0.36
C CYS A 6 6.78 -1.50 1.20
N ARG A 7 6.32 -2.03 2.33
CA ARG A 7 7.17 -2.88 3.21
C ARG A 7 7.52 -4.24 2.59
N ASN A 8 6.78 -4.67 1.57
CA ASN A 8 6.99 -5.96 0.91
C ASN A 8 8.01 -5.87 -0.24
N CYS A 9 7.86 -4.87 -1.13
CA CYS A 9 8.73 -4.74 -2.30
C CYS A 9 9.64 -3.51 -2.28
N GLY A 10 9.52 -2.62 -1.30
CA GLY A 10 10.30 -1.39 -1.19
C GLY A 10 9.91 -0.28 -2.16
N LYS A 11 8.96 -0.51 -3.07
CA LYS A 11 8.55 0.48 -4.07
C LYS A 11 7.65 1.56 -3.48
N GLU A 12 7.63 2.69 -4.14
CA GLU A 12 6.86 3.85 -3.74
C GLU A 12 5.33 3.61 -3.87
N LEU A 13 4.59 3.93 -2.82
CA LEU A 13 3.14 3.86 -2.73
C LEU A 13 2.59 5.27 -2.57
N TRP A 14 1.58 5.58 -3.37
CA TRP A 14 0.77 6.76 -3.15
C TRP A 14 -0.13 6.57 -1.93
N GLN A 15 -0.31 7.65 -1.16
CA GLN A 15 -0.98 7.65 0.15
C GLN A 15 -2.45 7.19 0.15
N ASN A 16 -3.01 6.85 -1.01
CA ASN A 16 -4.40 6.40 -1.17
C ASN A 16 -4.53 5.00 -1.78
N GLN A 17 -3.43 4.27 -1.91
CA GLN A 17 -3.43 2.92 -2.48
C GLN A 17 -3.61 1.89 -1.36
N ARG A 18 -4.80 1.27 -1.30
CA ARG A 18 -5.08 0.15 -0.37
C ARG A 18 -4.24 -1.07 -0.69
N VAL A 19 -3.91 -1.26 -1.96
CA VAL A 19 -3.13 -2.39 -2.46
C VAL A 19 -1.94 -1.85 -3.21
N CYS A 20 -0.76 -2.42 -2.96
CA CYS A 20 0.44 -2.08 -3.71
C CYS A 20 0.27 -2.48 -5.19
N PRO A 21 0.28 -1.54 -6.15
CA PRO A 21 0.13 -1.87 -7.58
C PRO A 21 1.34 -2.62 -8.16
N HIS A 22 2.45 -2.69 -7.41
CA HIS A 22 3.67 -3.33 -7.89
C HIS A 22 3.86 -4.77 -7.43
N CYS A 23 3.35 -5.13 -6.25
CA CYS A 23 3.48 -6.48 -5.70
C CYS A 23 2.15 -7.10 -5.26
N GLY A 24 1.06 -6.34 -5.26
CA GLY A 24 -0.27 -6.83 -4.86
C GLY A 24 -0.49 -6.90 -3.34
N ARG A 25 0.46 -6.43 -2.51
CA ARG A 25 0.30 -6.45 -1.05
C ARG A 25 -0.75 -5.45 -0.60
N ASP A 26 -1.79 -5.93 0.07
CA ASP A 26 -2.77 -5.10 0.75
C ASP A 26 -2.13 -4.42 1.97
N SER A 27 -2.45 -3.15 2.15
CA SER A 27 -2.07 -2.31 3.29
C SER A 27 -3.31 -1.80 4.04
N GLY A 28 -4.51 -2.16 3.56
CA GLY A 28 -5.76 -1.87 4.24
C GLY A 28 -5.96 -2.87 5.38
N ARG A 29 -6.16 -2.35 6.59
CA ARG A 29 -7.02 -3.05 7.55
C ARG A 29 -8.39 -3.11 6.86
N ASP A 30 -8.67 -4.23 6.21
CA ASP A 30 -10.04 -4.60 5.91
C ASP A 30 -10.75 -4.64 7.28
N ASP A 31 -11.57 -3.63 7.52
CA ASP A 31 -12.58 -3.63 8.55
C ASP A 31 -13.81 -4.24 7.87
N PRO A 32 -14.03 -5.55 7.99
CA PRO A 32 -15.28 -6.15 7.56
C PRO A 32 -16.37 -5.64 8.52
N ASP A 33 -17.20 -4.71 8.06
CA ASP A 33 -18.59 -4.59 8.53
C ASP A 33 -19.40 -5.75 7.95
#